data_AF-A0A6V6YUK3-F1
#
_entry.id   AF-A0A6V6YUK3-F1
#
_cell.length_a   1.000
_cell.length_b   1.000
_cell.length_c   1.000
_cell.angle_alpha   90.00
_cell.angle_beta   90.00
_cell.angle_gamma   90.00
#
_symmetry.space_group_name_H-M   'P 1'
#
loop_
_entity.id
_entity.type
_entity.pdbx_description
1 polymer ?
#
loop_
_entity_poly.entity_id
_entity_poly.type
_entity_poly.pdbx_seq_one_letter_code
_entity_poly.pdbx_strand_id
1 'polypeptide(L)'
;MTENLTVFQSFPTLSQAREVESLLNENNIKTVLADNIPPLDVTFSGSTLQNQYEIKIDLSDFEKAGAVIEKDAENILDKIDQDYYLLSFTNEELYEVLLKSDEWNIFDYKLAQKILKSRGKSIDSEMLASLKKQRLEILAKPDENQKPWILAGYLFSFLGGGIGIVIGYSLWTSKKTLPNGDRVYSYNETDRKHGKTIFIIGLIVFPLALILKILTNV
;
A
#
# COMPACT_ATOMS: atom_id res chain seq x y z
N MET A 1 25.05 -9.68 15.48
CA MET A 1 24.14 -10.36 14.55
C MET A 1 22.93 -9.45 14.42
N THR A 2 22.81 -8.76 13.30
CA THR A 2 21.72 -7.81 13.03
C THR A 2 20.46 -8.60 12.73
N GLU A 3 19.55 -8.67 13.70
CA GLU A 3 18.23 -9.29 13.53
C GLU A 3 17.48 -8.53 12.43
N ASN A 4 17.26 -9.16 11.27
CA ASN A 4 16.48 -8.62 10.15
C ASN A 4 14.99 -8.83 10.44
N LEU A 5 14.51 -8.20 11.51
CA LEU A 5 13.12 -8.25 11.93
C LEU A 5 12.26 -7.40 11.00
N THR A 6 11.25 -8.01 10.38
CA THR A 6 10.24 -7.33 9.57
C THR A 6 8.87 -7.43 10.23
N VAL A 7 7.99 -6.46 9.97
CA VAL A 7 6.59 -6.53 10.39
C VAL A 7 5.91 -7.67 9.62
N PHE A 8 5.34 -8.61 10.37
CA PHE A 8 4.57 -9.72 9.83
C PHE A 8 3.10 -9.37 9.73
N GLN A 9 2.51 -8.89 10.83
CA GLN A 9 1.10 -8.54 10.92
C GLN A 9 0.87 -7.51 12.02
N SER A 10 -0.13 -6.65 11.84
CA SER A 10 -0.55 -5.64 12.81
C SER A 10 -1.97 -5.91 13.30
N PHE A 11 -2.25 -5.56 14.56
CA PHE A 11 -3.49 -5.87 15.25
C PHE A 11 -4.04 -4.65 16.01
N PRO A 12 -5.38 -4.51 16.11
CA PRO A 12 -6.02 -3.45 16.88
C PRO A 12 -5.88 -3.63 18.39
N THR A 13 -5.75 -4.87 18.87
CA THR A 13 -5.76 -5.18 20.31
C THR A 13 -4.55 -6.03 20.72
N LEU A 14 -4.07 -5.80 21.94
CA LEU A 14 -2.97 -6.56 22.54
C LEU A 14 -3.32 -8.06 22.65
N SER A 15 -4.58 -8.38 22.92
CA SER A 15 -5.05 -9.76 23.06
C SER A 15 -4.87 -10.55 21.78
N GLN A 16 -5.30 -9.99 20.64
CA GLN A 16 -5.15 -10.62 19.33
C GLN A 16 -3.67 -10.79 18.96
N ALA A 17 -2.85 -9.76 19.24
CA ALA A 17 -1.42 -9.83 18.97
C ALA A 17 -0.73 -10.93 19.82
N ARG A 18 -1.10 -11.09 21.09
CA ARG A 18 -0.55 -12.14 21.96
C ARG A 18 -0.97 -13.55 21.57
N GLU A 19 -2.18 -13.72 21.07
CA GLU A 19 -2.66 -15.02 20.59
C GLU A 19 -1.82 -15.50 19.39
N VAL A 20 -1.61 -14.62 18.41
CA VAL A 20 -0.77 -14.90 17.25
C VAL A 20 0.70 -15.04 17.64
N GLU A 21 1.17 -14.26 18.61
CA GLU A 21 2.52 -14.39 19.17
C GLU A 21 2.74 -15.78 19.80
N SER A 22 1.78 -16.28 20.59
CA SER A 22 1.86 -17.61 21.21
C SER A 22 1.90 -18.71 20.16
N LEU A 23 1.03 -18.63 19.15
CA LEU A 23 0.95 -19.59 18.06
C LEU A 23 2.27 -19.69 17.27
N LEU A 24 2.87 -18.55 16.94
CA LEU A 24 4.14 -18.50 16.24
C LEU A 24 5.28 -19.07 17.10
N ASN A 25 5.32 -18.73 18.39
CA ASN A 25 6.31 -19.27 19.32
C ASN A 25 6.17 -20.79 19.52
N GLU A 26 4.95 -21.32 19.59
CA GLU A 26 4.66 -22.77 19.65
C GLU A 26 5.18 -23.52 18.43
N ASN A 27 5.21 -22.84 17.27
CA ASN A 27 5.77 -23.37 16.03
C ASN A 27 7.27 -23.05 15.84
N ASN A 28 7.97 -22.67 16.92
CA ASN A 28 9.40 -22.34 16.94
C ASN A 28 9.78 -21.12 16.08
N ILE A 29 8.87 -20.17 15.89
CA ILE A 29 9.13 -18.91 15.19
C ILE A 29 9.33 -17.82 16.25
N LYS A 30 10.52 -17.21 16.27
CA LYS A 30 10.84 -16.14 17.21
C LYS A 30 10.08 -14.87 16.82
N THR A 31 9.26 -14.37 17.74
CA THR A 31 8.47 -13.14 17.55
C THR A 31 8.96 -12.01 18.46
N VAL A 32 8.75 -10.78 18.00
CA VAL A 32 8.90 -9.56 18.81
C VAL A 32 7.63 -8.75 18.68
N LEU A 33 6.90 -8.60 19.80
CA LEU A 33 5.75 -7.72 19.88
C LEU A 33 6.22 -6.26 20.04
N ALA A 34 5.81 -5.39 19.13
CA ALA A 34 6.06 -3.96 19.17
C ALA A 34 4.74 -3.20 19.35
N ASP A 35 4.77 -2.18 20.20
CA ASP A 35 3.65 -1.26 20.39
C ASP A 35 3.88 -0.05 19.48
N ASN A 36 3.02 0.13 18.47
CA ASN A 36 3.12 1.21 17.49
C ASN A 36 2.09 2.32 17.77
N ILE A 37 1.81 2.57 19.06
CA ILE A 37 1.01 3.71 19.49
C ILE A 37 1.81 4.98 19.22
N PRO A 38 1.35 5.86 18.30
CA PRO A 38 2.04 7.12 18.05
C PRO A 38 2.07 7.96 19.33
N PRO A 39 3.20 8.60 19.69
CA PRO A 39 3.27 9.46 20.87
C PRO A 39 2.35 10.69 20.82
N LEU A 40 1.80 11.03 19.65
CA LEU A 40 1.00 12.22 19.39
C LEU A 40 -0.18 11.90 18.46
N ASP A 41 -1.31 12.55 18.73
CA ASP A 41 -2.60 12.41 18.05
C ASP A 41 -2.49 12.79 16.56
N VAL A 42 -2.23 11.79 15.71
CA VAL A 42 -2.17 11.91 14.25
C VAL A 42 -3.59 11.85 13.66
N THR A 43 -4.41 12.83 14.00
CA THR A 43 -5.77 12.96 13.46
C THR A 43 -5.80 13.43 11.99
N PHE A 44 -4.64 13.71 11.38
CA PHE A 44 -4.53 14.29 10.03
C PHE A 44 -4.37 13.29 8.88
N SER A 45 -4.13 11.99 9.14
CA SER A 45 -3.91 10.99 8.07
C SER A 45 -5.16 10.19 7.67
N GLY A 46 -6.33 10.46 8.25
CA GLY A 46 -7.58 9.73 7.93
C GLY A 46 -7.55 8.23 8.29
N SER A 47 -6.45 7.74 8.86
CA SER A 47 -6.24 6.38 9.37
C SER A 47 -6.57 6.35 10.86
N THR A 48 -7.77 6.78 11.24
CA THR A 48 -8.24 6.67 12.61
C THR A 48 -8.83 5.28 12.80
N LEU A 49 -8.18 4.48 13.65
CA LEU A 49 -8.39 3.05 13.93
C LEU A 49 -7.53 2.14 13.04
N GLN A 50 -6.68 1.30 13.66
CA GLN A 50 -6.95 -0.14 13.78
C GLN A 50 -5.71 -1.03 13.99
N ASN A 51 -4.48 -0.52 14.01
CA ASN A 51 -3.28 -1.38 14.06
C ASN A 51 -2.26 -0.91 15.12
N GLN A 52 -2.63 -0.98 16.40
CA GLN A 52 -1.81 -0.48 17.52
C GLN A 52 -0.62 -1.40 17.85
N TYR A 53 -0.74 -2.70 17.60
CA TYR A 53 0.25 -3.71 17.97
C TYR A 53 0.81 -4.38 16.73
N GLU A 54 2.12 -4.57 16.64
CA GLU A 54 2.79 -5.22 15.52
C GLU A 54 3.56 -6.44 15.99
N ILE A 55 3.43 -7.55 15.27
CA ILE A 55 4.30 -8.72 15.46
C ILE A 55 5.41 -8.66 14.42
N LYS A 56 6.66 -8.67 14.89
CA LYS A 56 7.85 -8.71 14.05
C LYS A 56 8.49 -10.09 14.14
N ILE A 57 8.93 -10.62 12.99
CA ILE A 57 9.61 -11.92 12.88
C ILE A 57 10.85 -11.78 12.01
N ASP A 58 11.73 -12.77 12.05
CA ASP A 58 12.86 -12.83 11.13
C ASP A 58 12.35 -13.03 9.69
N LEU A 59 12.90 -12.27 8.75
CA LEU A 59 12.58 -12.39 7.32
C LEU A 59 12.71 -13.83 6.81
N SER A 60 13.64 -14.63 7.35
CA SER A 60 13.80 -16.03 6.95
C SER A 60 12.63 -16.93 7.32
N ASP A 61 11.83 -16.52 8.31
CA ASP A 61 10.68 -17.28 8.80
C ASP A 61 9.35 -16.72 8.28
N PHE A 62 9.36 -15.71 7.38
CA PHE A 62 8.15 -15.09 6.87
C PHE A 62 7.23 -16.08 6.13
N GLU A 63 7.78 -16.91 5.25
CA GLU A 63 6.99 -17.94 4.55
C GLU A 63 6.45 -19.00 5.51
N LYS A 64 7.26 -19.41 6.50
CA LYS A 64 6.84 -20.40 7.50
C LYS A 64 5.75 -19.85 8.41
N ALA A 65 5.90 -18.61 8.87
CA ALA A 65 4.90 -17.92 9.68
C ALA A 65 3.58 -17.78 8.91
N GLY A 66 3.64 -17.41 7.62
CA GLY A 66 2.47 -17.40 6.74
C GLY A 66 1.79 -18.77 6.66
N ALA A 67 2.54 -19.85 6.49
CA ALA A 67 1.99 -21.21 6.42
C ALA A 67 1.42 -21.71 7.76
N VAL A 68 2.06 -21.37 8.89
CA VAL A 68 1.55 -21.68 10.24
C VAL A 68 0.23 -20.97 10.47
N ILE A 69 0.16 -19.69 10.13
CA ILE A 69 -1.05 -18.88 10.26
C ILE A 69 -2.12 -19.37 9.31
N GLU A 70 -1.81 -19.77 8.08
CA GLU A 70 -2.79 -20.33 7.15
C GLU A 70 -3.36 -21.66 7.66
N LYS A 71 -2.51 -22.54 8.21
CA LYS A 71 -2.93 -23.82 8.78
C LYS A 71 -3.75 -23.64 10.05
N ASP A 72 -3.38 -22.69 10.91
CA ASP A 72 -4.13 -22.39 12.12
C ASP A 72 -5.41 -21.63 11.79
N ALA A 73 -5.39 -20.75 10.79
CA ALA A 73 -6.58 -20.12 10.23
C ALA A 73 -7.57 -21.17 9.76
N GLU A 74 -7.17 -22.24 9.07
CA GLU A 74 -8.09 -23.32 8.71
C GLU A 74 -8.81 -23.93 9.93
N ASN A 75 -8.15 -24.02 11.09
CA ASN A 75 -8.73 -24.50 12.35
C ASN A 75 -9.53 -23.41 13.12
N ILE A 76 -9.06 -22.16 13.10
CA ILE A 76 -9.72 -20.98 13.70
C ILE A 76 -10.94 -20.57 12.90
N LEU A 77 -10.97 -20.82 11.58
CA LEU A 77 -12.11 -20.56 10.73
C LEU A 77 -13.36 -21.34 11.19
N ASP A 78 -13.22 -22.37 12.02
CA ASP A 78 -14.30 -23.09 12.69
C ASP A 78 -14.56 -22.62 14.14
N LYS A 79 -13.65 -21.82 14.71
CA LYS A 79 -13.66 -21.25 16.07
C LYS A 79 -13.56 -19.71 16.07
N ILE A 80 -14.07 -19.07 15.03
CA ILE A 80 -14.03 -17.61 14.90
C ILE A 80 -14.88 -17.03 16.03
N ASP A 81 -14.33 -16.05 16.75
CA ASP A 81 -15.10 -15.26 17.70
C ASP A 81 -16.33 -14.68 16.97
N GLN A 82 -17.52 -14.85 17.53
CA GLN A 82 -18.78 -14.46 16.88
C GLN A 82 -18.83 -12.96 16.55
N ASP A 83 -17.96 -12.18 17.20
CA ASP A 83 -17.84 -10.74 17.05
C ASP A 83 -16.78 -10.30 16.02
N TYR A 84 -16.19 -11.23 15.26
CA TYR A 84 -15.20 -10.87 14.23
C TYR A 84 -15.84 -10.02 13.13
N TYR A 85 -15.25 -8.87 12.82
CA TYR A 85 -15.88 -7.85 11.97
C TYR A 85 -16.28 -8.35 10.58
N LEU A 86 -15.51 -9.25 9.93
CA LEU A 86 -15.90 -9.83 8.63
C LEU A 86 -17.23 -10.61 8.69
N LEU A 87 -17.65 -11.11 9.86
CA LEU A 87 -18.94 -11.78 10.01
C LEU A 87 -20.13 -10.81 9.84
N SER A 88 -19.93 -9.54 10.20
CA SER A 88 -20.91 -8.46 10.01
C SER A 88 -20.99 -7.93 8.58
N PHE A 89 -20.02 -8.26 7.72
CA PHE A 89 -19.98 -7.76 6.35
C PHE A 89 -21.09 -8.39 5.49
N THR A 90 -21.66 -7.59 4.61
CA THR A 90 -22.55 -7.99 3.51
C THR A 90 -21.80 -8.82 2.48
N ASN A 91 -22.53 -9.46 1.56
CA ASN A 91 -21.86 -10.24 0.50
C ASN A 91 -21.03 -9.34 -0.42
N GLU A 92 -21.52 -8.14 -0.68
CA GLU A 92 -20.89 -7.12 -1.50
C GLU A 92 -19.57 -6.67 -0.87
N GLU A 93 -19.56 -6.40 0.44
CA GLU A 93 -18.33 -6.05 1.17
C GLU A 93 -17.32 -7.20 1.19
N LEU A 94 -17.77 -8.45 1.34
CA LEU A 94 -16.88 -9.61 1.25
C LEU A 94 -16.30 -9.78 -0.16
N TYR A 95 -17.06 -9.47 -1.22
CA TYR A 95 -16.51 -9.41 -2.57
C TYR A 95 -15.50 -8.29 -2.75
N GLU A 96 -15.69 -7.14 -2.09
CA GLU A 96 -14.67 -6.09 -2.08
C GLU A 96 -13.36 -6.56 -1.42
N VAL A 97 -13.44 -7.32 -0.32
CA VAL A 97 -12.27 -7.94 0.31
C VAL A 97 -11.53 -8.85 -0.68
N LEU A 98 -12.27 -9.65 -1.46
CA LEU A 98 -11.68 -10.51 -2.49
C LEU A 98 -11.10 -9.71 -3.67
N LEU A 99 -11.76 -8.62 -4.08
CA LEU A 99 -11.33 -7.77 -5.20
C LEU A 99 -10.07 -6.98 -4.84
N LYS A 100 -10.01 -6.41 -3.62
CA LYS A 100 -8.91 -5.59 -3.13
C LYS A 100 -7.94 -6.41 -2.27
N SER A 101 -7.74 -7.70 -2.60
CA SER A 101 -6.93 -8.62 -1.79
C SER A 101 -5.48 -8.15 -1.51
N ASP A 102 -4.98 -7.16 -2.25
CA ASP A 102 -3.71 -6.47 -2.01
C ASP A 102 -3.73 -5.50 -0.81
N GLU A 103 -4.91 -5.05 -0.38
CA GLU A 103 -5.13 -4.15 0.76
C GLU A 103 -5.51 -4.90 2.04
N TRP A 104 -5.86 -6.19 1.94
CA TRP A 104 -6.31 -7.03 3.07
C TRP A 104 -5.25 -8.04 3.47
N ASN A 105 -5.26 -8.45 4.73
CA ASN A 105 -4.38 -9.54 5.18
C ASN A 105 -4.88 -10.89 4.61
N ILE A 106 -3.97 -11.88 4.62
CA ILE A 106 -4.24 -13.22 4.06
C ILE A 106 -5.38 -13.92 4.80
N PHE A 107 -5.49 -13.72 6.11
CA PHE A 107 -6.53 -14.31 6.94
C PHE A 107 -7.93 -13.82 6.53
N ASP A 108 -8.13 -12.51 6.43
CA ASP A 108 -9.37 -11.86 6.02
C ASP A 108 -9.79 -12.29 4.62
N TYR A 109 -8.82 -12.38 3.70
CA TYR A 109 -9.08 -12.88 2.35
C TYR A 109 -9.64 -14.31 2.37
N LYS A 110 -9.03 -15.21 3.13
CA LYS A 110 -9.48 -16.62 3.26
C LYS A 110 -10.82 -16.72 3.99
N LEU A 111 -10.99 -15.93 5.04
CA LEU A 111 -12.24 -15.84 5.79
C LEU A 111 -13.39 -15.35 4.90
N ALA A 112 -13.17 -14.30 4.11
CA ALA A 112 -14.17 -13.81 3.18
C ALA A 112 -14.62 -14.88 2.18
N GLN A 113 -13.68 -15.69 1.65
CA GLN A 113 -14.04 -16.82 0.80
C GLN A 113 -14.90 -17.85 1.53
N LYS A 114 -14.57 -18.18 2.78
CA LYS A 114 -15.32 -19.17 3.57
C LYS A 114 -16.72 -18.66 3.91
N ILE A 115 -16.87 -17.39 4.30
CA ILE A 115 -18.17 -16.78 4.61
C ILE A 115 -19.03 -16.73 3.34
N LEU A 116 -18.48 -16.35 2.19
CA LEU A 116 -19.23 -16.34 0.94
C LEU A 116 -19.70 -17.76 0.55
N LYS A 117 -18.84 -18.77 0.71
CA LYS A 117 -19.20 -20.18 0.48
C LYS A 117 -20.28 -20.66 1.45
N SER A 118 -20.19 -20.33 2.74
CA SER A 118 -21.21 -20.72 3.73
C SER A 118 -22.57 -20.05 3.49
N ARG A 119 -22.56 -18.85 2.89
CA ARG A 119 -23.77 -18.14 2.42
C ARG A 119 -24.29 -18.63 1.06
N GLY A 120 -23.76 -19.75 0.54
CA GLY A 120 -24.21 -20.36 -0.71
C GLY A 120 -23.74 -19.64 -1.98
N LYS A 121 -22.73 -18.77 -1.89
CA LYS A 121 -22.10 -18.16 -3.08
C LYS A 121 -21.04 -19.10 -3.66
N SER A 122 -21.05 -19.26 -4.97
CA SER A 122 -20.01 -20.01 -5.68
C SER A 122 -18.74 -19.15 -5.76
N ILE A 123 -17.71 -19.52 -5.01
CA ILE A 123 -16.36 -18.96 -5.12
C ILE A 123 -15.49 -20.03 -5.75
N ASP A 124 -15.33 -19.96 -7.07
CA ASP A 124 -14.43 -20.81 -7.83
C ASP A 124 -13.11 -20.10 -8.17
N SER A 125 -12.13 -20.89 -8.59
CA SER A 125 -10.80 -20.36 -8.94
C SER A 125 -10.84 -19.40 -10.14
N GLU A 126 -11.80 -19.59 -11.05
CA GLU A 126 -11.96 -18.76 -12.25
C GLU A 126 -12.48 -17.36 -11.89
N MET A 127 -13.47 -17.27 -11.01
CA MET A 127 -13.96 -16.02 -10.45
C MET A 127 -12.85 -15.28 -9.71
N LEU A 128 -12.09 -15.95 -8.84
CA LEU A 128 -10.98 -15.32 -8.12
C LEU A 128 -9.90 -14.80 -9.08
N ALA A 129 -9.59 -15.53 -10.15
CA ALA A 129 -8.66 -15.07 -11.18
C ALA A 129 -9.19 -13.84 -11.92
N SER A 130 -10.49 -13.80 -12.23
CA SER A 130 -11.12 -12.65 -12.88
C SER A 130 -11.12 -11.40 -11.99
N LEU A 131 -11.37 -11.54 -10.68
CA LEU A 131 -11.28 -10.45 -9.71
C LEU A 131 -9.86 -9.88 -9.64
N LYS A 132 -8.84 -10.74 -9.57
CA LYS A 132 -7.43 -10.31 -9.61
C LYS A 132 -7.10 -9.55 -10.89
N LYS A 133 -7.55 -10.05 -12.05
CA LYS A 133 -7.34 -9.36 -13.33
C LYS A 133 -8.03 -8.00 -13.35
N GLN A 134 -9.28 -7.93 -12.91
CA GLN A 134 -10.04 -6.67 -12.81
C GLN A 134 -9.34 -5.67 -11.90
N ARG A 135 -8.82 -6.12 -10.75
CA ARG A 135 -8.06 -5.29 -9.82
C ARG A 135 -6.80 -4.72 -10.46
N LEU A 136 -6.04 -5.53 -11.19
CA LEU A 136 -4.86 -5.07 -11.93
C LEU A 136 -5.23 -4.02 -12.99
N GLU A 137 -6.32 -4.21 -13.72
CA GLU A 137 -6.80 -3.24 -14.71
C GLU A 137 -7.21 -1.91 -14.06
N ILE A 138 -7.86 -1.95 -12.89
CA ILE A 138 -8.22 -0.75 -12.12
C ILE A 138 -6.96 -0.02 -11.64
N LEU A 139 -6.01 -0.74 -11.04
CA LEU A 139 -4.77 -0.16 -10.51
C LEU A 139 -3.85 0.37 -11.61
N ALA A 140 -3.90 -0.22 -12.81
CA ALA A 140 -3.11 0.21 -13.97
C ALA A 140 -3.60 1.52 -14.60
N LYS A 141 -4.82 1.99 -14.29
CA LYS A 141 -5.34 3.24 -14.83
C LYS A 141 -4.47 4.44 -14.39
N PRO A 142 -4.17 5.39 -15.29
CA PRO A 142 -3.43 6.59 -14.92
C PRO A 142 -4.16 7.41 -13.85
N ASP A 143 -3.39 8.03 -12.98
CA ASP A 143 -3.89 8.90 -11.93
C ASP A 143 -4.53 10.15 -12.56
N GLU A 144 -5.73 10.49 -12.09
CA GLU A 144 -6.49 11.62 -12.63
C GLU A 144 -6.02 12.97 -12.05
N ASN A 145 -6.43 14.05 -12.71
CA ASN A 145 -6.35 15.43 -12.19
C ASN A 145 -4.92 16.01 -11.93
N GLN A 146 -3.99 15.84 -12.87
CA GLN A 146 -2.64 16.44 -12.77
C GLN A 146 -2.56 17.92 -13.20
N LYS A 147 -3.69 18.52 -13.62
CA LYS A 147 -3.74 19.90 -14.13
C LYS A 147 -3.16 20.95 -13.14
N PRO A 148 -3.43 20.89 -11.82
CA PRO A 148 -2.85 21.85 -10.88
C PRO A 148 -1.32 21.73 -10.79
N TRP A 149 -0.80 20.50 -10.78
CA TRP A 149 0.64 20.24 -10.74
C TRP A 149 1.35 20.68 -12.03
N ILE A 150 0.71 20.47 -13.18
CA ILE A 150 1.21 20.97 -14.47
C ILE A 150 1.28 22.50 -14.45
N LEU A 151 0.21 23.17 -13.99
CA LEU A 151 0.17 24.63 -13.90
C LEU A 151 1.25 25.18 -12.94
N ALA A 152 1.36 24.60 -11.75
CA ALA A 152 2.41 24.95 -10.79
C ALA A 152 3.80 24.71 -11.37
N GLY A 153 4.01 23.58 -12.04
CA GLY A 153 5.28 23.23 -12.68
C GLY A 153 5.71 24.27 -13.72
N TYR A 154 4.80 24.70 -14.59
CA TYR A 154 5.07 25.78 -15.54
C TYR A 154 5.42 27.09 -14.81
N LEU A 155 4.61 27.51 -13.85
CA LEU A 155 4.84 28.74 -13.08
C LEU A 155 6.24 28.73 -12.43
N PHE A 156 6.58 27.67 -11.70
CA PHE A 156 7.87 27.56 -11.02
C PHE A 156 9.06 27.38 -11.97
N SER A 157 8.86 26.79 -13.16
CA SER A 157 9.92 26.68 -14.17
C SER A 157 10.33 28.04 -14.76
N PHE A 158 9.39 28.98 -14.89
CA PHE A 158 9.67 30.33 -15.38
C PHE A 158 10.23 31.28 -14.32
N LEU A 159 9.91 31.07 -13.04
CA LEU A 159 10.43 31.87 -11.93
C LEU A 159 11.94 31.64 -11.67
N GLY A 160 12.59 30.74 -12.41
CA GLY A 160 14.03 30.51 -12.34
C GLY A 160 14.50 29.76 -11.09
N GLY A 161 13.58 29.13 -10.34
CA GLY A 161 13.90 28.24 -9.23
C GLY A 161 13.97 26.76 -9.66
N GLY A 162 14.73 25.94 -8.93
CA GLY A 162 14.86 24.50 -9.20
C GLY A 162 13.57 23.68 -8.97
N ILE A 163 12.55 24.27 -8.36
CA ILE A 163 11.27 23.60 -8.04
C ILE A 163 10.57 23.09 -9.31
N GLY A 164 10.59 23.87 -10.41
CA GLY A 164 9.99 23.45 -11.67
C GLY A 164 10.65 22.19 -12.25
N ILE A 165 11.97 22.01 -12.05
CA ILE A 165 12.70 20.83 -12.50
C ILE A 165 12.21 19.58 -11.75
N VAL A 166 12.04 19.68 -10.43
CA VAL A 166 11.57 18.56 -9.59
C VAL A 166 10.15 18.15 -10.00
N ILE A 167 9.24 19.12 -10.16
CA ILE A 167 7.86 18.86 -10.59
C ILE A 167 7.82 18.23 -11.98
N GLY A 168 8.56 18.79 -12.94
CA GLY A 168 8.62 18.27 -14.30
C GLY A 168 9.18 16.85 -14.37
N TYR A 169 10.25 16.56 -13.62
CA TYR A 169 10.84 15.23 -13.52
C TYR A 169 9.86 14.22 -12.93
N SER A 170 9.18 14.59 -11.85
CA SER A 170 8.15 13.76 -11.20
C SER A 170 7.03 13.42 -12.18
N LEU A 171 6.42 14.43 -12.83
CA LEU A 171 5.34 14.23 -13.81
C LEU A 171 5.77 13.40 -15.03
N TRP A 172 7.04 13.46 -15.43
CA TRP A 172 7.54 12.72 -16.59
C TRP A 172 7.87 11.25 -16.28
N THR A 173 8.48 10.97 -15.13
CA THR A 173 9.14 9.68 -14.86
C THR A 173 8.43 8.80 -13.84
N SER A 174 7.41 9.32 -13.14
CA SER A 174 6.71 8.58 -12.10
C SER A 174 6.06 7.31 -12.64
N LYS A 175 6.35 6.22 -11.93
CA LYS A 175 5.79 4.89 -12.15
C LYS A 175 5.31 4.34 -10.83
N LYS A 176 4.17 3.65 -10.87
CA LYS A 176 3.65 2.86 -9.75
C LYS A 176 3.92 1.38 -10.00
N THR A 177 4.16 0.66 -8.91
CA THR A 177 4.35 -0.78 -8.91
C THR A 177 3.01 -1.43 -8.60
N LEU A 178 2.55 -2.32 -9.46
CA LEU A 178 1.34 -3.10 -9.28
C LEU A 178 1.60 -4.27 -8.30
N PRO A 179 0.56 -4.85 -7.66
CA PRO A 179 0.71 -5.99 -6.76
C PRO A 179 1.34 -7.24 -7.40
N ASN A 180 1.34 -7.34 -8.73
CA ASN A 180 2.01 -8.40 -9.48
C ASN A 180 3.49 -8.11 -9.80
N GLY A 181 4.02 -6.95 -9.37
CA GLY A 181 5.40 -6.51 -9.62
C GLY A 181 5.60 -5.66 -10.88
N ASP A 182 4.58 -5.53 -11.73
CA ASP A 182 4.70 -4.72 -12.95
C ASP A 182 4.80 -3.23 -12.64
N ARG A 183 5.61 -2.50 -13.40
CA ARG A 183 5.78 -1.05 -13.25
C ARG A 183 5.10 -0.30 -14.39
N VAL A 184 4.01 0.36 -14.09
CA VAL A 184 3.23 1.17 -15.04
C VAL A 184 3.40 2.66 -14.75
N TYR A 185 3.28 3.50 -15.76
CA TYR A 185 3.36 4.95 -15.56
C TYR A 185 2.17 5.44 -14.74
N SER A 186 2.45 6.27 -13.73
CA SER A 186 1.41 6.84 -12.87
C SER A 186 0.55 7.84 -13.64
N TYR A 187 1.13 8.58 -14.59
CA TYR A 187 0.43 9.63 -15.32
C TYR A 187 0.20 9.25 -16.79
N ASN A 188 -0.85 9.83 -17.37
CA ASN A 188 -1.19 9.60 -18.78
C ASN A 188 -0.10 10.17 -19.72
N GLU A 189 -0.18 9.85 -21.01
CA GLU A 189 0.83 10.29 -21.97
C GLU A 189 0.91 11.82 -22.12
N THR A 190 -0.23 12.51 -22.10
CA THR A 190 -0.31 13.97 -22.24
C THR A 190 0.34 14.67 -21.06
N ASP A 191 0.03 14.25 -19.83
CA ASP A 191 0.58 14.83 -18.60
C ASP A 191 2.09 14.60 -18.52
N ARG A 192 2.58 13.41 -18.94
CA ARG A 192 4.02 13.13 -19.03
C ARG A 192 4.73 14.01 -20.07
N LYS A 193 4.08 14.32 -21.20
CA LYS A 193 4.61 15.26 -22.20
C LYS A 193 4.72 16.68 -21.61
N HIS A 194 3.73 17.11 -20.84
CA HIS A 194 3.83 18.37 -20.09
C HIS A 194 4.95 18.34 -19.05
N GLY A 195 5.05 17.28 -18.25
CA GLY A 195 6.14 17.08 -17.29
C GLY A 195 7.53 17.18 -17.94
N LYS A 196 7.72 16.49 -19.08
CA LYS A 196 8.97 16.58 -19.86
C LYS A 196 9.25 18.00 -20.34
N THR A 197 8.22 18.72 -20.78
CA THR A 197 8.36 20.11 -21.24
C THR A 197 8.75 21.04 -20.09
N ILE A 198 8.07 20.93 -18.94
CA ILE A 198 8.37 21.68 -17.71
C ILE A 198 9.81 21.41 -17.26
N PHE A 199 10.24 20.15 -17.29
CA PHE A 199 11.60 19.75 -16.94
C PHE A 199 12.64 20.42 -17.84
N ILE A 200 12.43 20.41 -19.17
CA ILE A 200 13.34 21.05 -20.14
C ILE A 200 13.39 22.57 -19.93
N ILE A 201 12.23 23.23 -19.75
CA ILE A 201 12.17 24.68 -19.47
C ILE A 201 12.95 25.00 -18.20
N GLY A 202 12.68 24.28 -17.11
CA GLY A 202 13.39 24.48 -15.85
C GLY A 202 14.91 24.28 -15.99
N LEU A 203 15.34 23.27 -16.75
CA LEU A 203 16.76 22.98 -16.99
C LEU A 203 17.47 24.09 -17.79
N ILE A 204 16.74 24.85 -18.61
CA ILE A 204 17.29 25.99 -19.37
C ILE A 204 17.24 27.28 -18.54
N VAL A 205 16.10 27.57 -17.91
CA VAL A 205 15.88 28.84 -17.19
C VAL A 205 16.70 28.90 -15.90
N PHE A 206 16.86 27.79 -15.17
CA PHE A 206 17.58 27.77 -13.90
C PHE A 206 19.07 28.16 -14.04
N PRO A 207 19.86 27.58 -14.97
CA PRO A 207 21.23 28.03 -15.21
C PRO A 207 21.33 29.49 -15.69
N LEU A 208 20.43 29.92 -16.57
CA LEU A 208 20.41 31.30 -17.06
C LEU A 208 20.16 32.30 -15.91
N ALA A 209 19.20 32.00 -15.03
CA ALA A 209 18.92 32.81 -13.86
C ALA A 209 20.11 32.86 -12.88
N LEU A 210 20.81 31.73 -12.67
CA LEU A 210 22.03 31.70 -11.87
C LEU A 210 23.15 32.55 -12.46
N ILE A 211 23.39 32.45 -13.77
CA ILE A 211 24.42 33.25 -14.47
C ILE A 211 24.10 34.75 -14.34
N LEU A 212 22.86 35.16 -14.61
CA LEU A 212 22.43 36.55 -14.46
C LEU A 212 22.59 37.05 -13.01
N LYS A 213 22.23 36.22 -12.03
CA LYS A 213 22.40 36.56 -10.61
C LYS A 213 23.87 36.74 -10.23
N ILE A 214 24.77 35.91 -10.76
CA ILE A 214 26.21 36.04 -10.54
C ILE A 214 26.72 37.33 -11.18
N LEU A 215 26.37 37.60 -12.45
CA LEU A 215 26.82 38.80 -13.18
C LEU A 215 26.30 40.12 -12.60
N THR A 216 25.12 40.13 -11.97
CA THR A 216 24.52 41.33 -11.39
C THR A 216 24.99 41.60 -9.96
N ASN A 217 25.51 40.57 -9.27
CA ASN A 217 26.03 40.66 -7.90
C ASN A 217 27.57 40.75 -7.83
N VAL A 218 28.23 40.92 -8.98
CA VAL A 218 29.66 41.27 -9.14
C VAL A 218 29.74 42.73 -9.54
#